data_AF-A0A0D8XGW4-F1
#
_entry.id   AF-A0A0D8XGW4-F1
#
_cell.length_a   1.000
_cell.length_b   1.000
_cell.length_c   1.000
_cell.angle_alpha   90.00
_cell.angle_beta   90.00
_cell.angle_gamma   90.00
#
_symmetry.space_group_name_H-M   'P 1'
#
loop_
_entity.id
_entity.type
_entity.pdbx_description
1 polymer ?
#
loop_
_entity_poly.entity_id
_entity_poly.type
_entity_poly.pdbx_seq_one_letter_code
_entity_poly.pdbx_strand_id
1 'polypeptide(L)'
;MRAIAKTQKERHLLQHRACLTEREANKDKLNVHNEKIVIEDKAICMVCKEAILCNNALIYLKTGYLIHSKCMKYPNLCPITNAILIPPE
;
A
#
# COMPACT_ATOMS: atom_id res chain seq x y z
N MET A 1 29.14 20.37 -29.80
CA MET A 1 28.60 19.82 -28.53
C MET A 1 27.07 19.94 -28.35
N ARG A 2 26.34 20.84 -29.03
CA ARG A 2 24.87 20.99 -28.87
C ARG A 2 24.02 19.78 -29.29
N ALA A 3 24.48 18.99 -30.26
CA ALA A 3 23.75 17.82 -30.76
C ALA A 3 23.66 16.68 -29.71
N ILE A 4 24.74 16.42 -28.97
CA ILE A 4 24.84 15.33 -27.99
C ILE A 4 23.90 15.56 -26.80
N ALA A 5 23.79 16.80 -26.33
CA ALA A 5 22.87 17.18 -25.26
C ALA A 5 21.40 17.00 -25.65
N LYS A 6 21.06 17.21 -26.93
CA LYS A 6 19.71 16.98 -27.45
C LYS A 6 19.38 15.49 -27.48
N THR A 7 20.32 14.65 -27.94
CA THR A 7 20.15 13.19 -27.97
C THR A 7 20.02 12.58 -26.57
N GLN A 8 20.80 13.07 -25.59
CA GLN A 8 20.66 12.64 -24.19
C GLN A 8 19.30 13.01 -23.60
N LYS A 9 18.81 14.23 -23.86
CA LYS A 9 17.50 14.70 -23.40
C LYS A 9 16.36 13.86 -24.00
N GLU A 10 16.42 13.56 -25.29
CA GLU A 10 15.44 12.70 -25.98
C GLU A 10 15.44 11.27 -25.41
N ARG A 11 16.61 10.70 -25.13
CA ARG A 11 16.74 9.37 -24.52
C ARG A 11 16.17 9.32 -23.10
N HIS A 12 16.42 10.36 -22.30
CA HIS A 12 15.87 10.49 -20.95
C HIS A 12 14.33 10.60 -20.97
N LEU A 13 13.78 11.38 -21.91
CA LEU A 13 12.32 11.49 -22.09
C LEU A 13 11.68 10.16 -22.49
N LEU A 14 12.34 9.38 -23.35
CA LEU A 14 11.88 8.04 -23.73
C LEU A 14 11.89 7.06 -22.56
N GLN A 15 12.96 7.06 -21.75
CA GLN A 15 13.05 6.22 -20.55
C GLN A 15 11.99 6.61 -19.50
N HIS A 16 11.76 7.92 -19.31
CA HIS A 16 10.72 8.40 -18.42
C HIS A 16 9.32 7.97 -18.88
N ARG A 17 9.02 8.07 -20.18
CA ARG A 17 7.75 7.58 -20.73
C ARG A 17 7.57 6.08 -20.52
N ALA A 18 8.59 5.27 -20.80
CA ALA A 18 8.54 3.82 -20.58
C ALA A 18 8.24 3.46 -19.12
N CYS A 19 8.89 4.14 -18.17
CA CYS A 19 8.65 3.96 -16.72
C CYS A 19 7.21 4.31 -16.31
N LEU A 20 6.63 5.37 -16.88
CA LEU A 20 5.23 5.72 -16.62
C LEU A 20 4.26 4.67 -17.18
N THR A 21 4.50 4.18 -18.39
CA THR A 21 3.67 3.14 -19.01
C THR A 21 3.74 1.81 -18.25
N GLU A 22 4.92 1.41 -17.74
CA GLU A 22 5.06 0.24 -16.87
C GLU A 22 4.31 0.40 -15.54
N ARG A 23 4.28 1.62 -14.97
CA ARG A 23 3.50 1.90 -13.76
C ARG A 23 1.99 1.83 -14.01
N GLU A 24 1.52 2.33 -15.14
CA GLU A 24 0.10 2.24 -15.54
C GLU A 24 -0.31 0.79 -15.78
N ALA A 25 0.50 0.01 -16.50
CA ALA A 25 0.24 -1.42 -16.72
C ALA A 25 0.23 -2.25 -15.43
N ASN A 26 0.91 -1.78 -14.37
CA ASN A 26 0.88 -2.42 -13.05
C ASN A 26 -0.29 -1.93 -12.17
N LYS A 27 -0.87 -0.75 -12.44
CA LYS A 27 -2.11 -0.30 -11.79
C LYS A 27 -3.31 -1.15 -12.24
N ASP A 28 -3.36 -1.54 -13.51
CA ASP A 28 -4.42 -2.41 -14.04
C ASP A 28 -4.39 -3.84 -13.47
N LYS A 29 -3.27 -4.26 -12.86
CA LYS A 29 -3.16 -5.56 -12.15
C LYS A 29 -3.59 -5.49 -10.69
N LEU A 30 -3.79 -4.29 -10.13
CA LEU A 30 -4.26 -4.11 -8.76
C LEU A 30 -5.80 -4.07 -8.75
N ASN A 31 -6.42 -5.09 -9.32
CA ASN A 31 -7.85 -5.34 -9.16
C ASN A 31 -8.07 -5.91 -7.75
N VAL A 32 -7.91 -5.04 -6.75
CA VAL A 32 -8.24 -5.39 -5.36
C VAL A 32 -9.76 -5.44 -5.31
N HIS A 33 -10.30 -6.64 -5.46
CA HIS A 33 -11.71 -6.90 -5.33
C HIS A 33 -12.16 -6.28 -3.99
N ASN A 34 -13.15 -5.39 -4.05
CA ASN A 34 -13.81 -4.82 -2.87
C ASN A 34 -14.68 -5.91 -2.22
N GLU A 35 -14.05 -7.02 -1.81
CA GLU A 35 -14.68 -8.05 -1.02
C GLU A 35 -15.07 -7.40 0.30
N LYS A 36 -16.36 -7.47 0.61
CA LYS A 36 -16.94 -7.00 1.86
C LYS A 36 -16.15 -7.63 3.01
N ILE A 37 -15.33 -6.85 3.69
CA ILE A 37 -14.47 -7.39 4.75
C ILE A 37 -15.37 -7.77 5.93
N VAL A 38 -15.63 -9.06 6.10
CA VAL A 38 -16.38 -9.60 7.23
C VAL A 38 -15.38 -9.86 8.35
N ILE A 39 -15.54 -9.15 9.46
CA ILE A 39 -14.78 -9.43 10.68
C ILE A 39 -15.55 -10.51 11.42
N GLU A 40 -15.02 -11.74 11.42
CA GLU A 40 -15.58 -12.82 12.23
C GLU A 40 -15.41 -12.51 13.73
N ASP A 41 -16.38 -12.89 14.56
CA ASP A 41 -16.43 -12.63 16.02
C ASP A 41 -15.25 -13.22 16.82
N LYS A 42 -14.29 -13.89 16.16
CA LYS A 42 -13.09 -14.49 16.75
C LYS A 42 -11.78 -13.89 16.21
N ALA A 43 -11.82 -12.75 15.53
CA ALA A 43 -10.60 -12.11 15.05
C ALA A 43 -9.64 -11.78 16.21
N ILE A 44 -8.36 -12.11 16.07
CA ILE A 44 -7.31 -11.87 17.08
C ILE A 44 -6.41 -10.74 16.60
N CYS A 45 -6.10 -9.79 17.48
CA CYS A 45 -5.17 -8.71 17.19
C CYS A 45 -3.76 -9.25 17.02
N MET A 46 -3.16 -8.96 15.86
CA MET A 46 -1.81 -9.41 15.54
C MET A 46 -0.72 -8.80 16.43
N VAL A 47 -1.00 -7.66 17.10
CA VAL A 47 -0.06 -6.95 17.98
C VAL A 47 -0.12 -7.46 19.42
N CYS A 48 -1.27 -7.37 20.09
CA CYS A 48 -1.40 -7.75 21.51
C CYS A 48 -1.87 -9.20 21.74
N LYS A 49 -2.27 -9.91 20.69
CA LYS A 49 -2.80 -11.29 20.74
C LYS A 49 -4.12 -11.45 21.50
N GLU A 50 -4.84 -10.35 21.78
CA GLU A 50 -6.19 -10.36 22.36
C GLU A 50 -7.27 -10.38 21.27
N ALA A 51 -8.47 -10.83 21.63
CA ALA A 51 -9.63 -10.80 20.73
C ALA A 51 -10.01 -9.36 20.33
N ILE A 52 -10.41 -9.18 19.07
CA ILE A 52 -10.90 -7.92 18.50
C ILE A 52 -12.41 -7.91 18.59
N LEU A 53 -12.96 -6.81 19.10
CA LEU A 53 -14.38 -6.53 19.02
C LEU A 53 -14.63 -5.70 17.77
N CYS A 54 -15.75 -5.92 17.06
CA CYS A 54 -16.01 -5.25 15.77
C CYS A 54 -15.83 -3.72 15.80
N ASN A 55 -16.08 -3.07 16.95
CA ASN A 55 -16.05 -1.61 17.10
C ASN A 55 -14.62 -1.03 17.23
N ASN A 56 -13.59 -1.84 17.41
CA ASN A 56 -12.22 -1.37 17.60
C ASN A 56 -11.21 -2.01 16.63
N ALA A 57 -11.70 -2.56 15.52
CA ALA A 57 -10.89 -3.22 14.51
C ALA A 57 -10.32 -2.23 13.47
N LEU A 58 -9.06 -2.40 13.11
CA LEU A 58 -8.43 -1.83 11.92
C LEU A 58 -7.87 -2.96 11.06
N ILE A 59 -8.00 -2.81 9.74
CA ILE A 59 -7.57 -3.81 8.77
C ILE A 59 -6.55 -3.18 7.83
N TYR A 60 -5.38 -3.82 7.75
CA TYR A 60 -4.32 -3.39 6.86
C TYR A 60 -4.57 -3.96 5.46
N LEU A 61 -5.05 -3.14 4.52
CA LEU A 61 -5.52 -3.60 3.20
C LEU A 61 -4.47 -4.40 2.41
N LYS A 62 -3.17 -4.06 2.54
CA LYS A 62 -2.10 -4.72 1.78
C LYS A 62 -1.76 -6.13 2.29
N THR A 63 -2.01 -6.43 3.57
CA THR A 63 -1.63 -7.71 4.18
C THR A 63 -2.82 -8.48 4.77
N GLY A 64 -3.99 -7.83 4.86
CA GLY A 64 -5.17 -8.37 5.56
C GLY A 64 -5.04 -8.38 7.09
N TYR A 65 -4.01 -7.77 7.66
CA TYR A 65 -3.80 -7.85 9.12
C TYR A 65 -4.86 -7.07 9.90
N LEU A 66 -5.43 -7.76 10.88
CA LEU A 66 -6.39 -7.21 11.84
C LEU A 66 -5.67 -6.82 13.14
N ILE A 67 -5.84 -5.56 13.54
CA ILE A 67 -5.31 -5.00 14.77
C ILE A 67 -6.36 -4.18 15.50
N HIS A 68 -6.21 -3.97 16.81
CA HIS A 68 -7.01 -2.97 17.49
C HIS A 68 -6.59 -1.55 17.10
N SER A 69 -7.52 -0.62 17.02
CA SER A 69 -7.24 0.81 16.90
C SER A 69 -6.29 1.31 18.00
N LYS A 70 -6.47 0.86 19.25
CA LYS A 70 -5.57 1.16 20.40
C LYS A 70 -4.14 0.64 20.22
N CYS A 71 -3.95 -0.41 19.43
CA CYS A 71 -2.63 -1.01 19.20
C CYS A 71 -1.84 -0.29 18.10
N MET A 72 -2.46 0.65 17.39
CA MET A 72 -1.81 1.49 16.40
C MET A 72 -1.13 2.67 17.10
N LYS A 73 0.20 2.65 17.22
CA LYS A 73 0.97 3.76 17.82
C LYS A 73 1.24 4.90 16.85
N TYR A 74 1.50 4.56 15.58
CA TYR A 74 1.92 5.51 14.55
C TYR A 74 1.04 5.33 13.32
N PRO A 75 0.18 6.30 12.96
CA PRO A 75 -0.79 6.16 11.87
C PRO A 75 -0.17 5.85 10.50
N ASN A 76 1.06 6.29 10.30
CA ASN A 76 1.82 6.17 9.06
C ASN A 76 2.73 4.94 9.01
N LEU A 77 2.72 4.06 10.02
CA LEU A 77 3.59 2.89 10.10
C LEU A 77 2.79 1.63 10.45
N CYS A 78 2.97 0.57 9.67
CA CYS A 78 2.44 -0.74 10.01
C CYS A 78 3.12 -1.27 11.28
N PRO A 79 2.39 -1.61 12.35
CA PRO A 79 3.00 -2.09 13.60
C PRO A 79 3.58 -3.51 13.51
N ILE A 80 3.34 -4.22 12.41
CA ILE A 80 3.79 -5.61 12.20
C ILE A 80 5.01 -5.64 11.27
N THR A 81 4.98 -4.89 10.17
CA THR A 81 6.02 -4.92 9.14
C THR A 81 6.93 -3.69 9.17
N ASN A 82 6.62 -2.68 9.99
CA ASN A 82 7.24 -1.35 9.98
C ASN A 82 7.23 -0.65 8.61
N ALA A 83 6.36 -1.09 7.70
CA ALA A 83 6.21 -0.45 6.41
C ALA A 83 5.51 0.90 6.56
N ILE A 84 5.95 1.89 5.79
CA ILE A 84 5.29 3.19 5.72
C ILE A 84 3.96 3.02 4.97
N LEU A 85 2.88 3.46 5.62
CA LEU A 85 1.54 3.57 5.04
C LEU A 85 1.47 4.86 4.21
N ILE A 86 1.52 4.72 2.90
CA ILE A 86 1.34 5.84 1.97
C ILE A 86 -0.13 5.84 1.54
N PRO A 87 -0.92 6.90 1.83
CA PRO A 87 -2.27 7.02 1.33
C PRO A 87 -2.28 7.00 -0.20
N PRO A 88 -3.27 6.38 -0.85
CA PRO A 88 -3.45 6.52 -2.29
C PRO A 88 -3.73 8.00 -2.64
N GLU A 89 -3.14 8.49 -3.74
CA GLU A 89 -3.42 9.81 -4.35
C GLU A 89 -4.78 9.84 -5.05
#